data_AF-A0A932X6P5-F1
#
_entry.id   AF-A0A932X6P5-F1
#
_cell.length_a   1.000
_cell.length_b   1.000
_cell.length_c   1.000
_cell.angle_alpha   90.00
_cell.angle_beta   90.00
_cell.angle_gamma   90.00
#
_symmetry.space_group_name_H-M   'P 1'
#
loop_
_entity.id
_entity.type
_entity.pdbx_description
1 polymer ?
#
loop_
_entity_poly.entity_id
_entity_poly.type
_entity_poly.pdbx_seq_one_letter_code
_entity_poly.pdbx_strand_id
1 'polypeptide(L)'
;MPEPPQAPLVLAVDPGTHKCGVAVVDAGRGVLARQVVDAADLLDAVRRLLADHPVTHLVVGDRTGSRRARALLAEVAGDRPVILVAEHLTSLDARRRYFRENPPRGLRRLVPPGLRVPPGPIDDYVAVILAERYLSG
;
A
#
# COMPACT_ATOMS: atom_id res chain seq x y z
N MET A 1 33.15 -6.08 2.09
CA MET A 1 31.86 -6.75 1.88
C MET A 1 30.98 -5.82 1.09
N PRO A 2 30.47 -6.20 -0.09
CA PRO A 2 29.39 -5.45 -0.70
C PRO A 2 28.18 -5.50 0.24
N GLU A 3 27.54 -4.36 0.49
CA GLU A 3 26.23 -4.34 1.14
C GLU A 3 25.27 -5.23 0.34
N PRO A 4 24.39 -6.00 0.99
CA PRO A 4 23.36 -6.74 0.26
C PRO A 4 22.61 -5.76 -0.65
N PRO A 5 22.19 -6.19 -1.87
CA PRO A 5 21.41 -5.32 -2.74
C PRO A 5 20.24 -4.78 -1.94
N GLN A 6 20.19 -3.45 -1.79
CA GLN A 6 19.19 -2.81 -0.95
C GLN A 6 17.82 -3.20 -1.53
N ALA A 7 17.07 -3.98 -0.74
CA ALA A 7 15.74 -4.42 -1.13
C ALA A 7 14.90 -3.18 -1.49
N PRO A 8 14.14 -3.21 -2.61
CA PRO A 8 13.39 -2.04 -3.02
C PRO A 8 12.43 -1.60 -1.90
N LEU A 9 12.51 -0.32 -1.55
CA LEU A 9 11.62 0.32 -0.58
C LEU A 9 10.57 1.10 -1.36
N VAL A 10 9.33 0.65 -1.25
CA VAL A 10 8.23 1.06 -2.13
C VAL A 10 7.26 1.92 -1.35
N LEU A 11 6.98 3.11 -1.85
CA LEU A 11 5.84 3.91 -1.40
C LEU A 11 4.68 3.66 -2.37
N ALA A 12 3.60 3.07 -1.88
CA ALA A 12 2.39 2.84 -2.65
C ALA A 12 1.30 3.82 -2.23
N VAL A 13 0.60 4.36 -3.22
CA VAL A 13 -0.58 5.22 -3.06
C VAL A 13 -1.78 4.53 -3.70
N ASP A 14 -2.80 4.34 -2.88
CA ASP A 14 -4.12 3.96 -3.32
C ASP A 14 -5.01 5.21 -3.43
N PRO A 15 -5.29 5.72 -4.64
CA PRO A 15 -6.06 6.94 -4.83
C PRO A 15 -7.56 6.70 -4.62
N GLY A 16 -8.21 7.63 -3.91
CA GLY A 16 -9.66 7.74 -3.84
C GLY A 16 -10.14 9.18 -3.99
N THR A 17 -11.44 9.36 -4.20
CA THR A 17 -12.04 10.68 -4.45
C THR A 17 -11.86 11.65 -3.28
N HIS A 18 -12.00 11.16 -2.05
CA HIS A 18 -11.91 11.97 -0.83
C HIS A 18 -10.72 11.61 0.04
N LYS A 19 -10.32 10.33 0.04
CA LYS A 19 -9.25 9.78 0.87
C LYS A 19 -8.35 8.91 0.02
N CYS A 20 -7.07 8.91 0.37
CA CYS A 20 -6.04 8.11 -0.27
C CYS A 20 -5.34 7.24 0.78
N GLY A 21 -5.17 5.96 0.48
CA GLY A 21 -4.31 5.09 1.27
C GLY A 21 -2.85 5.29 0.88
N VAL A 22 -1.95 5.32 1.84
CA VAL A 22 -0.51 5.41 1.60
C VAL A 22 0.22 4.39 2.47
N ALA A 23 1.16 3.67 1.88
CA ALA A 23 1.99 2.70 2.59
C ALA A 23 3.43 2.75 2.11
N VAL A 24 4.37 2.55 3.05
CA VAL A 24 5.78 2.31 2.77
C VAL A 24 6.10 0.87 3.13
N VAL A 25 6.56 0.09 2.16
CA VAL A 25 6.80 -1.34 2.31
C VAL A 25 8.19 -1.68 1.80
N ASP A 26 8.93 -2.39 2.64
CA ASP A 26 10.26 -2.92 2.38
C ASP A 26 10.15 -4.41 2.02
N ALA A 27 10.87 -4.86 0.99
CA ALA A 27 10.78 -6.26 0.55
C ALA A 27 11.26 -7.27 1.60
N GLY A 28 12.17 -6.89 2.51
CA GLY A 28 12.70 -7.76 3.56
C GLY A 28 12.06 -7.54 4.93
N ARG A 29 11.64 -6.30 5.24
CA ARG A 29 11.12 -5.91 6.56
C ARG A 29 9.58 -5.80 6.61
N GLY A 30 8.91 -5.82 5.48
CA GLY A 30 7.46 -5.67 5.38
C GLY A 30 7.01 -4.21 5.52
N VAL A 31 5.84 -3.98 6.11
CA VAL A 31 5.22 -2.65 6.19
C VAL A 31 5.95 -1.78 7.21
N LEU A 32 6.57 -0.68 6.76
CA LEU A 32 7.25 0.29 7.62
C LEU A 32 6.31 1.41 8.08
N ALA A 33 5.41 1.84 7.20
CA ALA A 33 4.41 2.86 7.50
C ALA A 33 3.12 2.61 6.72
N ARG A 34 1.97 2.97 7.31
CA ARG A 34 0.66 2.94 6.65
C ARG A 34 -0.25 4.01 7.24
N GLN A 35 -0.92 4.76 6.39
CA GLN A 35 -1.92 5.74 6.80
C GLN A 35 -2.96 5.98 5.71
N VAL A 36 -4.14 6.44 6.13
CA VAL A 36 -5.17 6.98 5.23
C VAL A 36 -5.19 8.48 5.44
N VAL A 37 -5.05 9.23 4.35
CA VAL A 37 -5.01 10.70 4.36
C VAL A 37 -6.11 11.25 3.47
N ASP A 38 -6.55 12.47 3.72
CA ASP A 38 -7.46 13.15 2.80
C ASP A 38 -6.74 13.43 1.47
N ALA A 39 -7.48 13.39 0.36
CA ALA A 39 -6.90 13.57 -0.98
C ALA A 39 -6.24 14.95 -1.16
N ALA A 40 -6.64 15.94 -0.35
CA ALA A 40 -6.01 17.27 -0.31
C ALA A 40 -4.61 17.23 0.34
N ASP A 41 -4.40 16.36 1.33
CA ASP A 41 -3.17 16.28 2.12
C ASP A 41 -2.17 15.24 1.58
N LEU A 42 -2.53 14.53 0.50
CA LEU A 42 -1.74 13.46 -0.09
C LEU A 42 -0.30 13.90 -0.41
N LEU A 43 -0.12 15.08 -1.00
CA LEU A 43 1.21 15.56 -1.40
C LEU A 43 2.13 15.75 -0.19
N ASP A 44 1.61 16.35 0.89
CA ASP A 44 2.39 16.59 2.10
C ASP A 44 2.68 15.30 2.85
N ALA A 45 1.72 14.37 2.89
CA ALA A 45 1.93 13.04 3.45
C ALA A 45 3.03 12.28 2.71
N VAL A 46 3.02 12.31 1.36
CA VAL A 46 4.06 11.67 0.54
C VAL A 46 5.41 12.34 0.77
N ARG A 47 5.49 13.67 0.80
CA ARG A 47 6.74 14.39 1.09
C ARG A 47 7.36 13.99 2.42
N ARG A 48 6.56 13.89 3.48
CA ARG A 48 7.03 13.43 4.80
C ARG A 48 7.58 12.02 4.72
N LEU A 49 6.84 11.09 4.13
CA LEU A 49 7.29 9.70 3.98
C LEU A 49 8.56 9.57 3.12
N LEU A 50 8.72 10.39 2.09
CA LEU A 50 9.94 10.44 1.28
C LEU A 50 11.14 11.04 2.01
N ALA A 51 10.92 11.85 3.04
CA ALA A 51 11.98 12.38 3.90
C ALA A 51 12.35 11.40 5.02
N ASP A 52 11.36 10.69 5.58
CA ASP A 52 11.53 9.75 6.69
C ASP A 52 12.08 8.39 6.23
N HIS A 53 11.92 8.05 4.95
CA HIS A 53 12.29 6.76 4.40
C HIS A 53 13.05 6.89 3.07
N PRO A 54 14.13 6.11 2.84
CA PRO A 54 14.87 6.10 1.58
C PRO A 54 14.11 5.32 0.49
N VAL A 55 12.91 5.78 0.15
CA VAL A 55 12.03 5.16 -0.85
C VAL A 55 12.72 5.19 -2.22
N THR A 56 12.79 4.03 -2.87
CA THR A 56 13.39 3.89 -4.20
C THR A 56 12.36 3.83 -5.32
N HIS A 57 11.12 3.44 -5.01
CA HIS A 57 10.04 3.26 -6.00
C HIS A 57 8.73 3.84 -5.51
N LEU A 58 7.99 4.47 -6.43
CA LEU A 58 6.66 5.03 -6.19
C LEU A 58 5.64 4.23 -6.99
N VAL A 59 4.63 3.70 -6.31
CA VAL A 59 3.57 2.89 -6.92
C VAL A 59 2.24 3.60 -6.74
N VAL A 60 1.42 3.61 -7.78
CA VAL A 60 0.08 4.20 -7.75
C VAL A 60 -0.92 3.18 -8.25
N GLY A 61 -2.01 2.98 -7.51
CA GLY A 61 -3.15 2.19 -7.95
C GLY A 61 -3.88 2.84 -9.13
N ASP A 62 -4.47 2.05 -10.02
CA ASP A 62 -5.14 2.53 -11.22
C ASP A 62 -6.62 2.94 -11.02
N ARG A 63 -7.12 2.90 -9.78
CA ARG A 63 -8.49 3.33 -9.42
C ARG A 63 -8.84 4.79 -9.72
N THR A 64 -10.11 5.14 -9.46
CA THR A 64 -10.68 6.48 -9.63
C THR A 64 -9.85 7.51 -8.84
N GLY A 65 -9.24 8.47 -9.55
CA GLY A 65 -8.34 9.48 -8.96
C GLY A 65 -6.85 9.24 -9.25
N SER A 66 -6.48 8.12 -9.88
CA SER A 66 -5.10 7.76 -10.23
C SER A 66 -4.36 8.81 -11.07
N ARG A 67 -5.04 9.51 -11.98
CA ARG A 67 -4.44 10.60 -12.76
C ARG A 67 -3.93 11.74 -11.89
N ARG A 68 -4.74 12.17 -10.91
CA ARG A 68 -4.39 13.26 -10.00
C ARG A 68 -3.27 12.82 -9.06
N ALA A 69 -3.39 11.63 -8.47
CA ALA A 69 -2.34 11.09 -7.61
C ALA A 69 -1.01 10.97 -8.38
N ARG A 70 -1.02 10.40 -9.59
CA ARG A 70 0.17 10.27 -10.44
C ARG A 70 0.82 11.63 -10.74
N ALA A 71 0.03 12.67 -11.04
CA ALA A 71 0.57 14.00 -11.27
C ALA A 71 1.28 14.54 -10.02
N LEU A 72 0.63 14.45 -8.85
CA LEU A 72 1.22 14.86 -7.57
C LEU A 72 2.49 14.08 -7.23
N LEU A 73 2.50 12.76 -7.47
CA LEU A 73 3.67 11.92 -7.26
C LEU A 73 4.82 12.29 -8.21
N ALA A 74 4.52 12.64 -9.47
CA ALA A 74 5.54 13.06 -10.42
C ALA A 74 6.26 14.35 -9.99
N GLU A 75 5.57 15.26 -9.29
CA GLU A 75 6.18 16.50 -8.75
C GLU A 75 7.22 16.23 -7.66
N VAL A 76 7.08 15.12 -6.92
CA VAL A 76 7.96 14.77 -5.79
C VAL A 76 8.83 13.55 -6.06
N ALA A 77 8.66 12.90 -7.21
CA ALA A 77 9.36 11.67 -7.55
C ALA A 77 10.87 11.88 -7.71
N GLY A 78 11.31 13.04 -8.21
CA GLY A 78 12.71 13.21 -8.61
C GLY A 78 13.12 12.13 -9.60
N ASP A 79 14.22 11.42 -9.34
CA ASP A 79 14.73 10.34 -10.19
C ASP A 79 14.04 8.98 -9.94
N ARG A 80 13.09 8.90 -9.01
CA ARG A 80 12.41 7.65 -8.66
C ARG A 80 11.33 7.31 -9.68
N PRO A 81 11.25 6.06 -10.16
CA PRO A 81 10.20 5.66 -11.08
C PRO A 81 8.81 5.70 -10.42
N VAL A 82 7.82 6.27 -11.13
CA VAL A 82 6.40 6.26 -10.77
C VAL A 82 5.66 5.22 -11.61
N ILE A 83 5.25 4.14 -10.96
CA ILE A 83 4.73 2.93 -11.60
C ILE A 83 3.23 2.83 -11.34
N LEU A 84 2.46 2.65 -12.40
CA LEU A 84 1.04 2.37 -12.28
C LEU A 84 0.85 0.86 -12.14
N VAL A 85 0.18 0.42 -11.07
CA VAL A 85 -0.12 -0.98 -10.83
C VAL A 85 -1.62 -1.18 -10.96
N ALA A 86 -2.01 -2.12 -11.83
CA ALA A 86 -3.41 -2.41 -12.06
C ALA A 86 -4.05 -3.07 -10.83
N GLU A 87 -5.12 -2.46 -10.32
CA GLU A 87 -5.89 -2.98 -9.21
C GLU A 87 -7.01 -3.87 -9.73
N HIS A 88 -6.73 -5.17 -9.84
CA HIS A 88 -7.78 -6.15 -9.60
C HIS A 88 -7.73 -6.58 -8.13
N LEU A 89 -8.09 -5.66 -7.23
CA LEU A 89 -8.18 -5.97 -5.81
C LEU A 89 -9.57 -6.54 -5.53
N THR A 90 -9.63 -7.83 -5.28
CA THR A 90 -10.89 -8.48 -4.93
C THR A 90 -11.14 -8.32 -3.43
N SER A 91 -12.40 -8.28 -2.99
CA SER A 91 -12.72 -8.33 -1.56
C SER A 91 -12.09 -9.55 -0.86
N LEU A 92 -11.76 -10.60 -1.60
CA LEU A 92 -11.09 -11.80 -1.10
C LEU A 92 -9.62 -11.55 -0.72
N ASP A 93 -8.87 -10.77 -1.52
CA ASP A 93 -7.46 -10.49 -1.26
C ASP A 93 -7.28 -9.61 -0.01
N ALA A 94 -8.10 -8.57 0.11
CA ALA A 94 -8.12 -7.69 1.27
C ALA A 94 -8.52 -8.46 2.56
N ARG A 95 -9.50 -9.38 2.47
CA ARG A 95 -9.88 -10.28 3.58
C ARG A 95 -8.73 -11.20 3.98
N ARG A 96 -8.05 -11.83 3.03
CA ARG A 96 -6.89 -12.71 3.30
C ARG A 96 -5.78 -11.94 4.02
N ARG A 97 -5.50 -10.71 3.61
CA ARG A 97 -4.51 -9.86 4.28
C ARG A 97 -4.91 -9.52 5.71
N TYR A 98 -6.15 -9.06 5.91
CA TYR A 98 -6.66 -8.74 7.24
C TYR A 98 -6.48 -9.89 8.24
N PHE A 99 -6.84 -11.12 7.84
CA PHE A 99 -6.71 -12.30 8.73
C PHE A 99 -5.27 -12.81 8.91
N ARG A 100 -4.32 -12.39 8.07
CA ARG A 100 -2.89 -12.66 8.28
C ARG A 100 -2.34 -11.82 9.43
N GLU A 101 -2.73 -10.55 9.50
CA GLU A 101 -2.33 -9.63 10.58
C GLU A 101 -3.21 -9.79 11.82
N ASN A 102 -4.48 -10.16 11.64
CA ASN A 102 -5.46 -10.39 12.70
C ASN A 102 -5.96 -11.85 12.66
N PRO A 103 -5.14 -12.83 13.10
CA PRO A 103 -5.54 -14.22 13.05
C PRO A 103 -6.82 -14.45 13.87
N PRO A 104 -7.83 -15.17 13.32
CA PRO A 104 -9.10 -15.37 14.00
C PRO A 104 -8.90 -16.18 15.28
N ARG A 105 -9.39 -15.65 16.40
CA ARG A 105 -9.32 -16.29 17.73
C ARG A 105 -10.63 -16.97 18.10
N GLY A 106 -10.56 -17.97 18.98
CA GLY A 106 -11.73 -18.70 19.51
C GLY A 106 -12.55 -19.42 18.43
N LEU A 107 -13.88 -19.38 18.55
CA LEU A 107 -14.82 -20.07 17.66
C LEU A 107 -14.69 -19.63 16.18
N ARG A 108 -14.17 -18.42 15.92
CA ARG A 108 -13.93 -17.92 14.55
C ARG A 108 -12.85 -18.71 13.80
N ARG A 109 -12.02 -19.50 14.51
CA ARG A 109 -11.05 -20.41 13.89
C ARG A 109 -11.71 -21.57 13.16
N LEU A 110 -12.89 -22.01 13.61
CA LEU A 110 -13.65 -23.12 13.03
C LEU A 110 -14.42 -22.73 11.76
N VAL A 111 -14.64 -21.43 11.54
CA VAL A 111 -15.29 -20.92 10.33
C VAL A 111 -14.31 -21.02 9.15
N PRO A 112 -14.69 -21.59 7.99
CA PRO A 112 -13.85 -21.62 6.80
C PRO A 112 -13.43 -20.22 6.34
N PRO A 113 -12.20 -20.01 5.83
CA PRO A 113 -11.68 -18.69 5.47
C PRO A 113 -12.59 -17.87 4.53
N GLY A 114 -13.28 -18.52 3.59
CA GLY A 114 -14.20 -17.86 2.65
C GLY A 114 -15.48 -17.30 3.29
N LEU A 115 -15.86 -17.80 4.47
CA LEU A 115 -17.05 -17.38 5.21
C LEU A 115 -16.72 -16.40 6.36
N ARG A 116 -15.44 -16.10 6.57
CA ARG A 116 -15.03 -15.17 7.63
C ARG A 116 -15.26 -13.73 7.19
N VAL A 117 -16.13 -13.03 7.91
CA VAL A 117 -16.34 -11.60 7.76
C VAL A 117 -15.33 -10.84 8.64
N PRO A 118 -14.47 -9.97 8.06
CA PRO A 118 -13.60 -9.10 8.83
C PRO A 118 -14.44 -8.21 9.75
N PRO A 119 -14.10 -8.10 11.04
CA PRO A 119 -14.77 -7.18 11.95
C PRO A 119 -14.35 -5.72 11.77
N GLY A 120 -13.35 -5.43 10.93
CA GLY A 120 -12.84 -4.07 10.68
C GLY A 120 -12.74 -3.74 9.19
N PRO A 121 -12.51 -2.45 8.85
CA PRO A 121 -12.34 -2.01 7.47
C PRO A 121 -11.12 -2.71 6.86
N ILE A 122 -11.34 -3.34 5.71
CA ILE A 122 -10.28 -4.00 4.93
C ILE A 122 -9.71 -3.09 3.84
N ASP A 123 -10.39 -1.96 3.57
CA ASP A 123 -10.05 -1.02 2.51
C ASP A 123 -8.75 -0.25 2.81
N ASP A 124 -8.34 -0.17 4.08
CA ASP A 124 -7.09 0.50 4.49
C ASP A 124 -5.83 -0.28 4.08
N TYR A 125 -5.98 -1.53 3.61
CA TYR A 125 -4.85 -2.42 3.25
C TYR A 125 -4.42 -2.30 1.80
N VAL A 126 -5.16 -1.57 0.97
CA VAL A 126 -4.94 -1.60 -0.46
C VAL A 126 -3.55 -1.09 -0.83
N ALA A 127 -3.10 0.03 -0.23
CA ALA A 127 -1.77 0.56 -0.47
C ALA A 127 -0.66 -0.46 -0.12
N VAL A 128 -0.84 -1.23 0.96
CA VAL A 128 0.10 -2.31 1.31
C VAL A 128 0.09 -3.41 0.25
N ILE A 129 -1.09 -3.84 -0.18
CA ILE A 129 -1.23 -4.90 -1.19
C ILE A 129 -0.63 -4.45 -2.53
N LEU A 130 -0.81 -3.18 -2.91
CA LEU A 130 -0.19 -2.58 -4.09
C LEU A 130 1.34 -2.68 -4.05
N ALA A 131 1.94 -2.27 -2.92
CA ALA A 131 3.38 -2.36 -2.74
C ALA A 131 3.87 -3.82 -2.77
N GLU A 132 3.18 -4.73 -2.07
CA GLU A 132 3.53 -6.16 -2.04
C GLU A 132 3.42 -6.82 -3.42
N ARG A 133 2.40 -6.47 -4.21
CA ARG A 133 2.26 -6.96 -5.59
C ARG A 133 3.43 -6.50 -6.45
N TYR A 134 3.78 -5.22 -6.36
CA TYR A 134 4.94 -4.69 -7.07
C TYR A 134 6.24 -5.40 -6.68
N LEU A 135 6.42 -5.68 -5.38
CA LEU A 135 7.58 -6.41 -4.87
C LEU A 135 7.61 -7.89 -5.24
N SER A 136 6.45 -8.51 -5.48
CA SER A 136 6.33 -9.95 -5.75
C SER A 136 6.42 -10.32 -7.23
N GLY A 137 6.22 -9.35 -8.14
CA GLY A 137 6.32 -9.54 -9.59
C GLY A 137 5.16 -10.33 -10.19
#